data_AF-R1DCN6-F1
#
_entry.id   AF-R1DCN6-F1
#
_cell.length_a   1.000
_cell.length_b   1.000
_cell.length_c   1.000
_cell.angle_alpha   90.00
_cell.angle_beta   90.00
_cell.angle_gamma   90.00
#
_symmetry.space_group_name_H-M   'P 1'
#
loop_
_entity.id
_entity.type
_entity.pdbx_description
1 polymer ?
#
loop_
_entity_poly.entity_id
_entity_poly.type
_entity_poly.pdbx_seq_one_letter_code
_entity_poly.pdbx_strand_id
1 'polypeptide(L)'
;MTASRKKQKVADPVPAAFAERLAELRQRAAEREPGWLALLAEVKKAAELSDESLHAEGRREAERRYGSASAAHFWPEPPSVRTEGEVAFAAELDAICVDVGDAKAAQLARLQQAKAAADIDAVRELGRGLGALHAVVGAARALDQPARALLTEDESGAGASSGPTLSGSASSETLFCEYAISGMGAPGLRWCGEAEGQPLSGPFLPIECADGLGESYLRDHDAEFKLVSELCARHLGVTAPGQVNRSYRGRLTLWSKKPLCASCSGVVYRQLVAALPGAQLEVRVDEEPDQSPRDQS
;
A
#
# COMPACT_ATOMS: atom_id res chain seq x y z
N MET A 1 -21.00 -55.42 -20.57
CA MET A 1 -19.95 -54.57 -21.16
C MET A 1 -20.38 -53.11 -21.04
N THR A 2 -20.08 -52.46 -19.92
CA THR A 2 -20.35 -51.03 -19.74
C THR A 2 -19.26 -50.25 -20.47
N ALA A 3 -19.62 -49.60 -21.58
CA ALA A 3 -18.71 -48.78 -22.35
C ALA A 3 -18.20 -47.62 -21.48
N SER A 4 -16.93 -47.68 -21.11
CA SER A 4 -16.24 -46.63 -20.36
C SER A 4 -16.15 -45.39 -21.24
N ARG A 5 -17.07 -44.44 -21.05
CA ARG A 5 -17.08 -43.15 -21.75
C ARG A 5 -15.87 -42.35 -21.27
N LYS A 6 -14.80 -42.30 -22.08
CA LYS A 6 -13.69 -41.37 -21.87
C LYS A 6 -14.27 -39.94 -21.84
N LYS A 7 -14.37 -39.34 -20.66
CA LYS A 7 -14.65 -37.90 -20.54
C LYS A 7 -13.48 -37.16 -21.19
N GLN A 8 -13.77 -36.48 -22.30
CA GLN A 8 -12.81 -35.62 -22.96
C GLN A 8 -12.55 -34.43 -22.02
N LYS A 9 -11.30 -34.29 -21.56
CA LYS A 9 -10.87 -33.20 -20.68
C LYS A 9 -10.89 -31.91 -21.48
N VAL A 10 -11.91 -31.07 -21.27
CA VAL A 10 -11.96 -29.72 -21.82
C VAL A 10 -11.03 -28.87 -20.97
N ALA A 11 -9.93 -28.41 -21.54
CA ALA A 11 -9.02 -27.50 -20.83
C ALA A 11 -9.75 -26.17 -20.55
N ASP A 12 -9.62 -25.66 -19.33
CA ASP A 12 -10.16 -24.34 -18.97
C ASP A 12 -9.40 -23.26 -19.77
N PRO A 13 -10.06 -22.48 -20.64
CA PRO A 13 -9.40 -21.48 -21.48
C PRO A 13 -8.99 -20.22 -20.70
N VAL A 14 -9.54 -20.00 -19.50
CA VAL A 14 -9.34 -18.75 -18.75
C VAL A 14 -7.87 -18.54 -18.36
N PRO A 15 -7.15 -19.53 -17.78
CA PRO A 15 -5.73 -19.36 -17.48
C PRO A 15 -4.83 -19.15 -18.71
N ALA A 16 -5.23 -19.67 -19.87
CA ALA A 16 -4.43 -19.55 -21.10
C ALA A 16 -4.45 -18.10 -21.65
N ALA A 17 -5.61 -17.44 -21.63
CA ALA A 17 -5.74 -16.06 -22.08
C ALA A 17 -4.89 -15.08 -21.23
N PHE A 18 -4.85 -15.29 -19.91
CA PHE A 18 -3.98 -14.48 -19.04
C PHE A 18 -2.49 -14.79 -19.24
N ALA A 19 -2.14 -16.03 -19.58
CA ALA A 19 -0.75 -16.40 -19.84
C ALA A 19 -0.18 -15.70 -21.08
N GLU A 20 -0.98 -15.57 -22.14
CA GLU A 20 -0.61 -14.84 -23.37
C GLU A 20 -0.39 -13.35 -23.09
N ARG A 21 -1.37 -12.69 -22.46
CA ARG A 21 -1.25 -11.26 -22.09
C ARG A 21 -0.08 -11.00 -21.14
N LEU A 22 0.20 -11.92 -20.20
CA LEU A 22 1.38 -11.83 -19.31
C LEU A 22 2.69 -12.02 -20.08
N ALA A 23 2.72 -12.85 -21.12
CA ALA A 23 3.90 -13.03 -21.96
C ALA A 23 4.21 -11.75 -22.76
N GLU A 24 3.20 -11.09 -23.32
CA GLU A 24 3.36 -9.79 -23.99
C GLU A 24 3.90 -8.72 -23.04
N LEU A 25 3.37 -8.64 -21.82
CA LEU A 25 3.89 -7.72 -20.81
C LEU A 25 5.33 -8.01 -20.41
N ARG A 26 5.69 -9.29 -20.26
CA ARG A 26 7.07 -9.70 -19.96
C ARG A 26 8.03 -9.26 -21.05
N GLN A 27 7.61 -9.42 -22.31
CA GLN A 27 8.40 -8.94 -23.44
C GLN A 27 8.59 -7.42 -23.38
N ARG A 28 7.51 -6.66 -23.18
CA ARG A 28 7.59 -5.19 -23.05
C ARG A 28 8.43 -4.75 -21.84
N ALA A 29 8.38 -5.49 -20.73
CA ALA A 29 9.21 -5.22 -19.56
C ALA A 29 10.70 -5.43 -19.89
N ALA A 30 11.04 -6.53 -20.55
CA ALA A 30 12.42 -6.82 -20.98
C ALA A 30 12.94 -5.79 -22.00
N GLU A 31 12.09 -5.29 -22.90
CA GLU A 31 12.45 -4.23 -23.85
C GLU A 31 12.70 -2.88 -23.15
N ARG A 32 12.04 -2.61 -22.02
CA ARG A 32 12.14 -1.35 -21.26
C ARG A 32 13.21 -1.37 -20.18
N GLU A 33 13.56 -2.54 -19.65
CA GLU A 33 14.54 -2.72 -18.57
C GLU A 33 15.87 -1.99 -18.80
N PRO A 34 16.50 -2.03 -20.00
CA PRO A 34 17.73 -1.28 -20.24
C PRO A 34 17.57 0.24 -20.09
N GLY A 35 16.43 0.79 -20.55
CA GLY A 35 16.12 2.22 -20.42
C GLY A 35 15.90 2.63 -18.97
N TRP A 36 15.23 1.78 -18.19
CA TRP A 36 15.06 1.97 -16.75
C TRP A 36 16.38 1.96 -16.00
N LEU A 37 17.25 0.99 -16.29
CA LEU A 37 18.57 0.91 -15.66
C LEU A 37 19.46 2.10 -16.02
N ALA A 38 19.36 2.62 -17.24
CA ALA A 38 20.06 3.83 -17.65
C ALA A 38 19.57 5.07 -16.90
N LEU A 39 18.25 5.29 -16.83
CA LEU A 39 17.65 6.38 -16.06
C LEU A 39 18.02 6.27 -14.58
N LEU A 40 17.97 5.06 -14.01
CA LEU A 40 18.37 4.82 -12.63
C LEU A 40 19.86 5.12 -12.40
N ALA A 41 20.74 4.78 -13.33
CA ALA A 41 22.15 5.13 -13.23
C ALA A 41 22.35 6.65 -13.26
N GLU A 42 21.58 7.38 -14.08
CA GLU A 42 21.58 8.85 -14.10
C GLU A 42 21.07 9.43 -12.78
N VAL A 43 19.97 8.90 -12.24
CA VAL A 43 19.39 9.32 -10.95
C VAL A 43 20.33 9.00 -9.79
N LYS A 44 20.96 7.82 -9.75
CA LYS A 44 21.96 7.48 -8.73
C LYS A 44 23.18 8.39 -8.79
N LYS A 45 23.68 8.66 -10.01
CA LYS A 45 24.76 9.64 -10.23
C LYS A 45 24.35 11.03 -9.77
N ALA A 46 23.09 11.41 -9.94
CA ALA A 46 22.55 12.67 -9.41
C ALA A 46 22.40 12.62 -7.88
N ALA A 47 21.92 11.53 -7.29
CA ALA A 47 21.76 11.35 -5.84
C ALA A 47 23.11 11.25 -5.08
N GLU A 48 24.19 10.85 -5.75
CA GLU A 48 25.56 10.95 -5.23
C GLU A 48 26.06 12.39 -5.16
N LEU A 49 25.39 13.34 -5.83
CA LEU A 49 25.65 14.76 -5.65
C LEU A 49 25.07 15.19 -4.30
N SER A 50 25.81 15.98 -3.54
CA SER A 50 25.24 16.65 -2.36
C SER A 50 24.03 17.49 -2.77
N ASP A 51 23.11 17.78 -1.85
CA ASP A 51 21.96 18.65 -2.11
C ASP A 51 22.39 19.97 -2.76
N GLU A 52 23.49 20.60 -2.30
CA GLU A 52 24.04 21.79 -2.95
C GLU A 52 24.49 21.57 -4.39
N SER A 53 25.08 20.41 -4.67
CA SER A 53 25.56 20.02 -6.01
C SER A 53 24.40 19.70 -6.94
N LEU A 54 23.34 19.04 -6.45
CA LEU A 54 22.10 18.78 -7.17
C LEU A 54 21.37 20.09 -7.49
N HIS A 55 21.27 21.00 -6.51
CA HIS A 55 20.72 22.34 -6.70
C HIS A 55 21.56 23.20 -7.66
N ALA A 56 22.88 23.03 -7.70
CA ALA A 56 23.75 23.72 -8.64
C ALA A 56 23.62 23.18 -10.07
N GLU A 57 23.60 21.84 -10.23
CA GLU A 57 23.34 21.16 -11.51
C GLU A 57 21.99 21.57 -12.09
N GLY A 58 20.97 21.58 -11.22
CA GLY A 58 19.62 21.95 -11.54
C GLY A 58 19.44 23.37 -12.04
N ARG A 59 20.03 24.33 -11.31
CA ARG A 59 20.08 25.73 -11.74
C ARG A 59 20.79 25.87 -13.09
N ARG A 60 21.92 25.19 -13.30
CA ARG A 60 22.64 25.21 -14.59
C ARG A 60 21.79 24.71 -15.76
N GLU A 61 21.04 23.64 -15.59
CA GLU A 61 20.13 23.12 -16.64
C GLU A 61 18.98 24.09 -16.91
N ALA A 62 18.33 24.63 -15.86
CA ALA A 62 17.24 25.59 -15.99
C ALA A 62 17.69 26.89 -16.67
N GLU A 63 18.88 27.40 -16.34
CA GLU A 63 19.50 28.55 -17.00
C GLU A 63 19.76 28.28 -18.48
N ARG A 64 20.22 27.07 -18.84
CA ARG A 64 20.47 26.69 -20.24
C ARG A 64 19.18 26.64 -21.06
N ARG A 65 18.08 26.14 -20.48
CA ARG A 65 16.80 25.97 -21.19
C ARG A 65 15.96 27.24 -21.25
N TYR A 66 15.93 28.00 -20.16
CA TYR A 66 14.95 29.09 -19.99
C TYR A 66 15.59 30.48 -19.84
N GLY A 67 16.92 30.54 -19.85
CA GLY A 67 17.67 31.76 -19.58
C GLY A 67 17.77 32.07 -18.09
N SER A 68 18.81 32.83 -17.72
CA SER A 68 19.15 33.14 -16.33
C SER A 68 18.07 33.91 -15.57
N ALA A 69 17.30 34.75 -16.26
CA ALA A 69 16.22 35.53 -15.66
C ALA A 69 15.02 34.66 -15.22
N SER A 70 14.82 33.50 -15.83
CA SER A 70 13.64 32.66 -15.64
C SER A 70 13.92 31.39 -14.84
N ALA A 71 15.18 30.97 -14.72
CA ALA A 71 15.58 29.72 -14.10
C ALA A 71 15.05 29.53 -12.66
N ALA A 72 14.95 30.61 -11.89
CA ALA A 72 14.45 30.59 -10.51
C ALA A 72 12.95 30.26 -10.38
N HIS A 73 12.16 30.36 -11.46
CA HIS A 73 10.72 30.08 -11.45
C HIS A 73 10.38 28.68 -11.99
N PHE A 74 11.32 28.05 -12.69
CA PHE A 74 11.14 26.74 -13.31
C PHE A 74 11.89 25.61 -12.58
N TRP A 75 12.28 25.85 -11.33
CA TRP A 75 12.90 24.85 -10.45
C TRP A 75 11.94 24.41 -9.34
N PRO A 76 10.96 23.53 -9.64
CA PRO A 76 10.11 22.92 -8.62
C PRO A 76 10.87 21.81 -7.87
N GLU A 77 10.30 21.34 -6.74
CA GLU A 77 10.71 20.12 -6.06
C GLU A 77 10.93 18.95 -7.05
N PRO A 78 11.89 18.04 -6.77
CA PRO A 78 12.25 16.99 -7.71
C PRO A 78 10.99 16.22 -8.15
N PRO A 79 10.69 16.17 -9.46
CA PRO A 79 9.51 15.48 -9.94
C PRO A 79 9.59 14.01 -9.56
N SER A 80 8.43 13.40 -9.27
CA SER A 80 8.33 11.96 -9.12
C SER A 80 9.01 11.29 -10.31
N VAL A 81 10.00 10.43 -10.06
CA VAL A 81 10.97 9.92 -11.05
C VAL A 81 10.32 9.05 -12.14
N ARG A 82 9.01 8.85 -12.10
CA ARG A 82 8.29 8.04 -13.08
C ARG A 82 7.94 8.83 -14.33
N THR A 83 8.35 8.33 -15.48
CA THR A 83 7.90 8.86 -16.78
C THR A 83 6.43 8.53 -17.03
N GLU A 84 5.74 9.28 -17.89
CA GLU A 84 4.34 8.98 -18.28
C GLU A 84 4.17 7.54 -18.79
N GLY A 85 5.17 7.03 -19.52
CA GLY A 85 5.17 5.65 -20.03
C GLY A 85 5.29 4.57 -18.94
N GLU A 86 5.88 4.92 -17.79
CA GLU A 86 6.01 4.05 -16.62
C GLU A 86 4.76 4.06 -15.76
N VAL A 87 4.14 5.24 -15.60
CA VAL A 87 2.83 5.38 -14.97
C VAL A 87 1.78 4.58 -15.76
N ALA A 88 1.78 4.71 -17.09
CA ALA A 88 0.89 3.93 -17.94
C ALA A 88 1.13 2.42 -17.82
N PHE A 89 2.40 1.98 -17.78
CA PHE A 89 2.72 0.56 -17.62
C PHE A 89 2.30 0.00 -16.26
N ALA A 90 2.52 0.75 -15.18
CA ALA A 90 2.03 0.36 -13.85
C ALA A 90 0.50 0.25 -13.83
N ALA A 91 -0.21 1.18 -14.47
CA ALA A 91 -1.65 1.12 -14.61
C ALA A 91 -2.13 -0.12 -15.40
N GLU A 92 -1.40 -0.52 -16.46
CA GLU A 92 -1.70 -1.75 -17.21
C GLU A 92 -1.51 -3.02 -16.35
N LEU A 93 -0.46 -3.06 -15.52
CA LEU A 93 -0.22 -4.16 -14.58
C LEU A 93 -1.31 -4.24 -13.51
N ASP A 94 -1.73 -3.10 -12.99
CA ASP A 94 -2.82 -3.01 -12.02
C ASP A 94 -4.15 -3.48 -12.64
N ALA A 95 -4.44 -3.09 -13.88
CA ALA A 95 -5.63 -3.54 -14.61
C ALA A 95 -5.65 -5.07 -14.77
N ILE A 96 -4.51 -5.70 -15.10
CA ILE A 96 -4.43 -7.17 -15.18
C ILE A 96 -4.61 -7.83 -13.81
N CYS A 97 -4.08 -7.23 -12.74
CA CYS A 97 -4.33 -7.74 -11.39
C CYS A 97 -5.81 -7.69 -11.01
N VAL A 98 -6.53 -6.65 -11.44
CA VAL A 98 -7.99 -6.53 -11.27
C VAL A 98 -8.71 -7.63 -12.06
N ASP A 99 -8.43 -7.76 -13.36
CA ASP A 99 -9.06 -8.77 -14.22
C ASP A 99 -8.85 -10.20 -13.69
N VAL A 100 -7.64 -10.51 -13.23
CA VAL A 100 -7.32 -11.81 -12.62
C VAL A 100 -8.01 -11.99 -11.26
N GLY A 101 -8.18 -10.91 -10.51
CA GLY A 101 -8.97 -10.88 -9.28
C GLY A 101 -10.42 -11.28 -9.51
N ASP A 102 -11.06 -10.70 -10.53
CA ASP A 102 -12.45 -11.01 -10.90
C ASP A 102 -12.59 -12.46 -11.39
N ALA A 103 -11.66 -12.93 -12.23
CA ALA A 103 -11.62 -14.33 -12.66
C ALA A 103 -11.46 -15.29 -11.47
N LYS A 104 -10.62 -14.93 -10.48
CA LYS A 104 -10.42 -15.71 -9.26
C LYS A 104 -11.71 -15.76 -8.42
N ALA A 105 -12.42 -14.65 -8.28
CA ALA A 105 -13.70 -14.59 -7.56
C ALA A 105 -14.75 -15.50 -8.22
N ALA A 106 -14.89 -15.42 -9.54
CA ALA A 106 -15.79 -16.30 -10.30
C ALA A 106 -15.42 -17.79 -10.14
N GLN A 107 -14.12 -18.10 -10.16
CA GLN A 107 -13.65 -19.48 -9.99
C GLN A 107 -13.82 -20.01 -8.57
N LEU A 108 -13.67 -19.17 -7.54
CA LEU A 108 -13.99 -19.51 -6.15
C LEU A 108 -15.48 -19.82 -5.97
N ALA A 109 -16.36 -19.02 -6.57
CA ALA A 109 -17.81 -19.29 -6.54
C ALA A 109 -18.14 -20.65 -7.17
N ARG A 110 -17.55 -20.97 -8.33
CA ARG A 110 -17.68 -22.30 -8.97
C ARG A 110 -17.13 -23.43 -8.09
N LEU A 111 -16.00 -23.20 -7.41
CA LEU A 111 -15.41 -24.18 -6.50
C LEU A 111 -16.33 -24.46 -5.31
N GLN A 112 -16.96 -23.43 -4.74
CA GLN A 112 -17.94 -23.58 -3.66
C GLN A 112 -19.16 -24.39 -4.13
N GLN A 113 -19.68 -24.11 -5.32
CA GLN A 113 -20.78 -24.90 -5.92
C GLN A 113 -20.39 -26.37 -6.12
N ALA A 114 -19.19 -26.65 -6.63
CA ALA A 114 -18.70 -28.01 -6.81
C ALA A 114 -18.54 -28.77 -5.48
N LYS A 115 -18.05 -28.08 -4.43
CA LYS A 115 -18.00 -28.63 -3.07
C LYS A 115 -19.39 -28.97 -2.54
N ALA A 116 -20.36 -28.07 -2.71
CA ALA A 116 -21.74 -28.30 -2.28
C ALA A 116 -22.39 -29.49 -3.00
N ALA A 117 -22.03 -29.73 -4.26
CA ALA A 117 -22.48 -30.87 -5.04
C ALA A 117 -21.69 -32.18 -4.79
N ALA A 118 -20.68 -32.15 -3.92
CA ALA A 118 -19.73 -33.25 -3.69
C ALA A 118 -19.01 -33.74 -4.98
N ASP A 119 -18.82 -32.87 -5.97
CA ASP A 119 -18.10 -33.18 -7.21
C ASP A 119 -16.59 -33.03 -7.01
N ILE A 120 -15.95 -34.12 -6.57
CA ILE A 120 -14.51 -34.15 -6.25
C ILE A 120 -13.61 -33.85 -7.45
N ASP A 121 -14.02 -34.27 -8.66
CA ASP A 121 -13.22 -34.04 -9.86
C ASP A 121 -13.24 -32.56 -10.25
N ALA A 122 -14.42 -31.94 -10.21
CA ALA A 122 -14.55 -30.50 -10.44
C ALA A 122 -13.81 -29.67 -9.38
N VAL A 123 -13.87 -30.07 -8.11
CA VAL A 123 -13.11 -29.41 -7.02
C VAL A 123 -11.61 -29.42 -7.29
N ARG A 124 -11.06 -30.56 -7.72
CA ARG A 124 -9.62 -30.68 -8.04
C ARG A 124 -9.23 -29.84 -9.25
N GLU A 125 -10.07 -29.81 -10.28
CA GLU A 125 -9.81 -29.03 -11.49
C GLU A 125 -9.87 -27.52 -11.21
N LEU A 126 -10.94 -27.05 -10.57
CA LEU A 126 -11.10 -25.65 -10.19
C LEU A 126 -10.02 -25.19 -9.21
N GLY A 127 -9.60 -26.05 -8.27
CA GLY A 127 -8.49 -25.77 -7.36
C GLY A 127 -7.15 -25.56 -8.08
N ARG A 128 -6.84 -26.36 -9.11
CA ARG A 128 -5.64 -26.16 -9.93
C ARG A 128 -5.66 -24.84 -10.69
N GLY A 129 -6.81 -24.46 -11.26
CA GLY A 129 -6.91 -23.19 -11.97
C GLY A 129 -6.78 -21.96 -11.04
N LEU A 130 -7.25 -22.03 -9.78
CA LEU A 130 -6.98 -20.99 -8.79
C LEU A 130 -5.48 -20.82 -8.51
N GLY A 131 -4.74 -21.92 -8.42
CA GLY A 131 -3.28 -21.88 -8.29
C GLY A 131 -2.61 -21.19 -9.47
N ALA A 132 -3.09 -21.44 -10.69
CA ALA A 132 -2.59 -20.78 -11.90
C ALA A 132 -2.88 -19.26 -11.90
N LEU A 133 -4.10 -18.84 -11.53
CA LEU A 133 -4.46 -17.42 -11.42
C LEU A 133 -3.61 -16.70 -10.35
N HIS A 134 -3.35 -17.36 -9.22
CA HIS A 134 -2.47 -16.79 -8.19
C HIS A 134 -1.04 -16.59 -8.69
N ALA A 135 -0.51 -17.55 -9.45
CA ALA A 135 0.80 -17.42 -10.08
C ALA A 135 0.87 -16.26 -11.10
N VAL A 136 -0.21 -16.00 -11.84
CA VAL A 136 -0.30 -14.83 -12.75
C VAL A 136 -0.20 -13.52 -11.97
N VAL A 137 -0.96 -13.36 -10.88
CA VAL A 137 -0.88 -12.13 -10.05
C VAL A 137 0.53 -11.95 -9.47
N GLY A 138 1.13 -13.02 -8.95
CA GLY A 138 2.50 -12.97 -8.43
C GLY A 138 3.51 -12.55 -9.50
N ALA A 139 3.39 -13.11 -10.70
CA ALA A 139 4.25 -12.75 -11.83
C ALA A 139 4.03 -11.30 -12.31
N ALA A 140 2.78 -10.82 -12.39
CA ALA A 140 2.49 -9.44 -12.76
C ALA A 140 3.08 -8.44 -11.76
N ARG A 141 2.93 -8.71 -10.45
CA ARG A 141 3.52 -7.87 -9.38
C ARG A 141 5.05 -7.87 -9.40
N ALA A 142 5.66 -9.02 -9.70
CA ALA A 142 7.12 -9.12 -9.79
C ALA A 142 7.71 -8.24 -10.91
N LEU A 143 6.93 -7.91 -11.96
CA LEU A 143 7.38 -7.03 -13.04
C LEU A 143 7.53 -5.56 -12.58
N ASP A 144 6.74 -5.11 -11.61
CA ASP A 144 6.81 -3.75 -11.06
C ASP A 144 7.67 -3.67 -9.79
N GLN A 145 8.03 -4.82 -9.21
CA GLN A 145 8.77 -4.89 -7.95
C GLN A 145 10.10 -4.12 -7.96
N PRO A 146 10.95 -4.18 -9.03
CA PRO A 146 12.18 -3.40 -9.07
C PRO A 146 11.94 -1.89 -8.97
N ALA A 147 10.97 -1.34 -9.70
CA ALA A 147 10.65 0.09 -9.59
C ALA A 147 10.06 0.45 -8.22
N ARG A 148 9.23 -0.41 -7.63
CA ARG A 148 8.67 -0.14 -6.30
C ARG A 148 9.72 -0.19 -5.20
N ALA A 149 10.62 -1.18 -5.23
CA ALA A 149 11.69 -1.31 -4.24
C ALA A 149 12.57 -0.05 -4.20
N LEU A 150 12.90 0.49 -5.38
CA LEU A 150 13.70 1.70 -5.52
C LEU A 150 13.01 2.97 -5.01
N LEU A 151 11.67 3.04 -5.06
CA LEU A 151 10.91 4.14 -4.44
C LEU A 151 10.86 4.05 -2.92
N THR A 152 11.05 2.85 -2.35
CA THR A 152 10.96 2.61 -0.91
C THR A 152 12.30 2.59 -0.17
N GLU A 153 13.42 2.30 -0.86
CA GLU A 153 14.74 2.18 -0.21
C GLU A 153 15.31 3.54 0.26
N ASP A 154 14.88 4.67 -0.31
CA ASP A 154 15.32 6.02 0.10
C ASP A 154 14.80 6.45 1.48
N GLU A 155 13.66 5.94 1.95
CA GLU A 155 13.13 6.32 3.26
C GLU A 155 13.85 5.62 4.42
N SER A 156 14.47 4.46 4.17
CA SER A 156 15.22 3.71 5.19
C SER A 156 16.65 4.19 5.41
N GLY A 157 17.18 5.06 4.55
CA GLY A 157 18.53 5.63 4.64
C GLY A 157 18.61 6.97 5.40
N ALA A 158 17.48 7.64 5.61
CA ALA A 158 17.41 8.83 6.46
C ALA A 158 17.55 8.41 7.93
N GLY A 159 18.77 8.52 8.45
CA GLY A 159 19.17 8.04 9.75
C GLY A 159 18.21 8.44 10.88
N ALA A 160 18.17 7.58 11.90
CA ALA A 160 17.56 7.85 13.19
C ALA A 160 17.97 9.24 13.70
N SER A 161 17.13 10.22 13.41
CA SER A 161 17.28 11.59 13.86
C SER A 161 16.99 11.58 15.35
N SER A 162 18.03 11.84 16.14
CA SER A 162 17.96 12.10 17.57
C SER A 162 16.85 13.11 17.84
N GLY A 163 15.79 12.68 18.54
CA GLY A 163 14.61 13.50 18.78
C GLY A 163 14.94 14.88 19.35
N PRO A 164 14.23 15.93 18.94
CA PRO A 164 14.51 17.29 19.38
C PRO A 164 14.23 17.45 20.88
N THR A 165 15.21 18.02 21.58
CA THR A 165 15.03 18.53 22.95
C THR A 165 14.14 19.77 22.89
N LEU A 166 12.91 19.64 23.37
CA LEU A 166 11.89 20.69 23.37
C LEU A 166 12.32 21.91 24.19
N SER A 167 12.58 23.03 23.51
CA SER A 167 12.77 24.34 24.12
C SER A 167 12.12 25.46 23.28
N GLY A 168 10.87 25.77 23.60
CA GLY A 168 10.33 27.13 23.62
C GLY A 168 10.16 27.89 22.29
N SER A 169 9.06 27.63 21.59
CA SER A 169 8.36 28.64 20.77
C SER A 169 6.91 28.18 20.52
N ALA A 170 5.94 29.10 20.57
CA ALA A 170 4.51 28.84 20.43
C ALA A 170 4.06 28.57 18.96
N SER A 171 4.88 27.85 18.20
CA SER A 171 4.46 27.19 16.97
C SER A 171 3.65 25.94 17.33
N SER A 172 2.60 25.64 16.58
CA SER A 172 1.90 24.35 16.67
C SER A 172 2.87 23.23 16.30
N GLU A 173 3.60 22.73 17.29
CA GLU A 173 4.61 21.71 17.10
C GLU A 173 3.92 20.38 16.77
N THR A 174 4.29 19.81 15.63
CA THR A 174 3.76 18.51 15.21
C THR A 174 4.49 17.42 15.98
N LEU A 175 3.78 16.76 16.89
CA LEU A 175 4.36 15.72 17.75
C LEU A 175 4.64 14.42 17.00
N PHE A 176 3.82 14.10 15.99
CA PHE A 176 3.81 12.82 15.29
C PHE A 176 3.17 12.98 13.91
N CYS A 177 3.85 12.52 12.87
CA CYS A 177 3.35 12.51 11.48
C CYS A 177 4.00 11.33 10.77
N GLU A 178 3.28 10.20 10.72
CA GLU A 178 3.75 8.94 10.13
C GLU A 178 2.66 8.37 9.22
N TYR A 179 3.04 7.43 8.34
CA TYR A 179 2.11 6.67 7.51
C TYR A 179 2.21 5.17 7.79
N ALA A 180 1.13 4.44 7.54
CA ALA A 180 1.11 2.99 7.63
C ALA A 180 0.25 2.40 6.52
N ILE A 181 0.59 1.18 6.09
CA ILE A 181 -0.23 0.38 5.19
C ILE A 181 -0.77 -0.83 5.95
N SER A 182 -2.04 -1.18 5.70
CA SER A 182 -2.67 -2.35 6.31
C SER A 182 -2.02 -3.65 5.83
N GLY A 183 -1.86 -4.60 6.73
CA GLY A 183 -1.29 -5.93 6.46
C GLY A 183 0.01 -6.22 7.22
N MET A 184 0.31 -7.50 7.40
CA MET A 184 1.56 -7.95 8.01
C MET A 184 2.75 -7.64 7.09
N GLY A 185 3.79 -7.02 7.65
CA GLY A 185 5.00 -6.64 6.89
C GLY A 185 4.79 -5.59 5.81
N ALA A 186 3.63 -4.92 5.79
CA ALA A 186 3.36 -3.84 4.85
C ALA A 186 4.27 -2.61 5.14
N PRO A 187 4.57 -1.78 4.11
CA PRO A 187 5.39 -0.57 4.28
C PRO A 187 4.83 0.45 5.27
N GLY A 188 5.68 1.39 5.67
CA GLY A 188 5.40 2.42 6.66
C GLY A 188 5.65 1.94 8.09
N LEU A 189 4.95 2.56 9.04
CA LEU A 189 5.06 2.26 10.46
C LEU A 189 4.78 0.78 10.75
N ARG A 190 5.79 0.11 11.32
CA ARG A 190 5.66 -1.27 11.80
C ARG A 190 5.22 -1.28 13.25
N TRP A 191 4.32 -2.19 13.59
CA TRP A 191 3.84 -2.29 14.95
C TRP A 191 4.94 -2.85 15.86
N CYS A 192 5.25 -2.15 16.97
CA CYS A 192 6.34 -2.49 17.89
C CYS A 192 6.24 -3.89 18.52
N GLY A 193 5.05 -4.49 18.51
CA GLY A 193 4.83 -5.85 19.02
C GLY A 193 5.33 -6.97 18.09
N GLU A 194 5.79 -6.67 16.87
CA GLU A 194 6.19 -7.68 15.87
C GLU A 194 7.58 -8.29 16.09
N ALA A 195 8.34 -7.87 17.12
CA ALA A 195 9.56 -8.58 17.50
C ALA A 195 9.19 -10.03 17.89
N GLU A 196 9.66 -10.99 17.10
CA GLU A 196 9.20 -12.38 17.05
C GLU A 196 8.77 -12.97 18.40
N GLY A 197 7.47 -13.21 18.55
CA GLY A 197 6.91 -14.00 19.65
C GLY A 197 6.49 -13.23 20.91
N GLN A 198 6.58 -11.90 20.92
CA GLN A 198 5.99 -11.13 22.02
C GLN A 198 4.46 -11.00 21.83
N PRO A 199 3.66 -11.23 22.89
CA PRO A 199 2.24 -10.94 22.82
C PRO A 199 2.05 -9.45 22.51
N LEU A 200 1.03 -9.14 21.68
CA LEU A 200 0.64 -7.78 21.35
C LEU A 200 0.44 -6.97 22.66
N SER A 201 1.46 -6.21 23.01
CA SER A 201 1.42 -5.29 24.14
C SER A 201 1.26 -3.89 23.55
N GLY A 202 0.10 -3.29 23.80
CA GLY A 202 -0.25 -2.00 23.25
C GLY A 202 -1.39 -1.34 24.04
N PRO A 203 -1.61 -0.03 23.84
CA PRO A 203 -2.64 0.71 24.54
C PRO A 203 -4.07 0.30 24.16
N PHE A 204 -4.24 -0.40 23.04
CA PHE A 204 -5.55 -0.74 22.49
C PHE A 204 -5.67 -2.23 22.23
N LEU A 205 -6.89 -2.72 22.44
CA LEU A 205 -7.25 -4.11 22.15
C LEU A 205 -7.79 -4.17 20.71
N PRO A 206 -7.26 -5.06 19.85
CA PRO A 206 -7.84 -5.26 18.54
C PRO A 206 -9.28 -5.78 18.68
N ILE A 207 -10.16 -5.29 17.82
CA ILE A 207 -11.57 -5.69 17.79
C ILE A 207 -11.75 -6.67 16.62
N GLU A 208 -12.35 -7.83 16.87
CA GLU A 208 -12.67 -8.78 15.80
C GLU A 208 -13.71 -8.19 14.85
N CYS A 209 -13.49 -8.37 13.55
CA CYS A 209 -14.45 -8.00 12.52
C CYS A 209 -14.72 -9.18 11.61
N ALA A 210 -16.00 -9.48 11.39
CA ALA A 210 -16.42 -10.42 10.37
C ALA A 210 -16.28 -9.77 8.98
N ASP A 211 -15.79 -10.52 8.00
CA ASP A 211 -15.61 -10.06 6.62
C ASP A 211 -16.87 -10.21 5.74
N GLY A 212 -17.99 -10.58 6.34
CA GLY A 212 -19.25 -10.85 5.63
C GLY A 212 -19.29 -12.23 4.94
N LEU A 213 -18.19 -12.97 4.90
CA LEU A 213 -18.09 -14.35 4.42
C LEU A 213 -18.14 -15.38 5.57
N GLY A 214 -18.33 -14.90 6.79
CA GLY A 214 -18.37 -15.71 8.01
C GLY A 214 -17.01 -15.93 8.66
N GLU A 215 -15.94 -15.31 8.12
CA GLU A 215 -14.62 -15.34 8.71
C GLU A 215 -14.41 -14.10 9.59
N SER A 216 -13.87 -14.30 10.79
CA SER A 216 -13.55 -13.24 11.75
C SER A 216 -12.04 -13.05 11.80
N TYR A 217 -11.61 -11.80 11.67
CA TYR A 217 -10.20 -11.44 11.72
C TYR A 217 -9.95 -10.38 12.79
N LEU A 218 -8.83 -10.51 13.50
CA LEU A 218 -8.26 -9.41 14.27
C LEU A 218 -7.62 -8.42 13.28
N ARG A 219 -7.99 -7.14 13.42
CA ARG A 219 -7.53 -6.04 12.56
C ARG A 219 -6.38 -5.27 13.23
N ASP A 220 -5.53 -5.98 13.98
CA ASP A 220 -4.31 -5.45 14.63
C ASP A 220 -3.22 -5.04 13.63
N HIS A 221 -3.30 -5.52 12.39
CA HIS A 221 -2.41 -5.10 11.31
C HIS A 221 -3.02 -4.03 10.39
N ASP A 222 -4.18 -3.46 10.70
CA ASP A 222 -4.72 -2.33 9.94
C ASP A 222 -3.89 -1.06 10.20
N ALA A 223 -3.70 -0.23 9.17
CA ALA A 223 -2.89 0.98 9.23
C ALA A 223 -3.30 1.90 10.38
N GLU A 224 -4.61 2.11 10.56
CA GLU A 224 -5.15 2.99 11.58
C GLU A 224 -4.86 2.47 12.98
N PHE A 225 -4.92 1.15 13.18
CA PHE A 225 -4.56 0.53 14.46
C PHE A 225 -3.09 0.76 14.80
N LYS A 226 -2.18 0.54 13.84
CA LYS A 226 -0.74 0.72 14.02
C LYS A 226 -0.40 2.17 14.41
N LEU A 227 -0.92 3.12 13.66
CA LEU A 227 -0.65 4.56 13.84
C LEU A 227 -1.11 5.06 15.21
N VAL A 228 -2.36 4.80 15.58
CA VAL A 228 -2.89 5.32 16.86
C VAL A 228 -2.23 4.67 18.05
N SER A 229 -1.91 3.39 17.93
CA SER A 229 -1.29 2.65 19.03
C SER A 229 0.16 3.11 19.24
N GLU A 230 0.89 3.49 18.18
CA GLU A 230 2.28 3.98 18.27
C GLU A 230 2.34 5.39 18.83
N LEU A 231 1.50 6.28 18.29
CA LEU A 231 1.31 7.64 18.82
C LEU A 231 1.08 7.58 20.34
N CYS A 232 0.16 6.72 20.78
CA CYS A 232 -0.20 6.59 22.17
C CYS A 232 0.94 6.02 23.02
N ALA A 233 1.54 4.91 22.59
CA ALA A 233 2.58 4.23 23.35
C ALA A 233 3.87 5.04 23.45
N ARG A 234 4.39 5.52 22.32
CA ARG A 234 5.71 6.15 22.27
C ARG A 234 5.70 7.64 22.57
N HIS A 235 4.66 8.36 22.14
CA HIS A 235 4.66 9.82 22.19
C HIS A 235 3.77 10.38 23.32
N LEU A 236 2.72 9.65 23.71
CA LEU A 236 1.74 10.12 24.70
C LEU A 236 1.78 9.33 26.02
N GLY A 237 2.64 8.33 26.13
CA GLY A 237 2.86 7.54 27.35
C GLY A 237 1.67 6.67 27.77
N VAL A 238 0.72 6.40 26.86
CA VAL A 238 -0.37 5.45 27.06
C VAL A 238 0.09 4.11 26.53
N THR A 239 0.48 3.19 27.41
CA THR A 239 1.17 1.94 27.03
C THR A 239 0.35 0.68 27.28
N ALA A 240 -0.76 0.76 28.01
CA ALA A 240 -1.61 -0.38 28.33
C ALA A 240 -3.11 -0.07 28.18
N PRO A 241 -3.96 -1.09 27.91
CA PRO A 241 -5.40 -0.91 27.81
C PRO A 241 -6.01 -0.30 29.08
N GLY A 242 -6.87 0.69 28.90
CA GLY A 242 -7.54 1.41 30.00
C GLY A 242 -6.70 2.51 30.66
N GLN A 243 -5.44 2.68 30.27
CA GLN A 243 -4.64 3.83 30.69
C GLN A 243 -5.18 5.11 30.03
N VAL A 244 -5.20 6.22 30.79
CA VAL A 244 -5.74 7.50 30.34
C VAL A 244 -4.70 8.60 30.53
N ASN A 245 -4.35 9.30 29.46
CA ASN A 245 -3.58 10.53 29.52
C ASN A 245 -4.56 11.73 29.58
N ARG A 246 -4.86 12.17 30.80
CA ARG A 246 -5.75 13.32 31.05
C ARG A 246 -5.08 14.67 30.87
N SER A 247 -3.75 14.74 30.74
CA SER A 247 -3.04 16.02 30.57
C SER A 247 -2.91 16.42 29.10
N TYR A 248 -2.95 15.47 28.16
CA TYR A 248 -2.88 15.79 26.73
C TYR A 248 -4.04 16.68 26.27
N ARG A 249 -3.70 17.79 25.64
CA ARG A 249 -4.61 18.73 24.97
C ARG A 249 -4.00 19.05 23.61
N GLY A 250 -4.58 18.52 22.56
CA GLY A 250 -4.05 18.68 21.20
C GLY A 250 -5.06 18.24 20.15
N ARG A 251 -4.73 18.47 18.89
CA ARG A 251 -5.50 17.98 17.75
C ARG A 251 -4.83 16.74 17.19
N LEU A 252 -5.62 15.72 16.91
CA LEU A 252 -5.23 14.51 16.22
C LEU A 252 -6.01 14.45 14.90
N THR A 253 -5.30 14.34 13.78
CA THR A 253 -5.91 14.21 12.47
C THR A 253 -5.43 12.91 11.84
N LEU A 254 -6.35 11.96 11.63
CA LEU A 254 -6.08 10.70 10.94
C LEU A 254 -6.57 10.81 9.50
N TRP A 255 -5.66 10.70 8.54
CA TRP A 255 -6.00 10.61 7.12
C TRP A 255 -6.05 9.13 6.71
N SER A 256 -7.19 8.70 6.16
CA SER A 256 -7.34 7.35 5.62
C SER A 256 -7.82 7.40 4.17
N LYS A 257 -7.31 6.51 3.34
CA LYS A 257 -7.74 6.37 1.95
C LYS A 257 -9.16 5.81 1.82
N LYS A 258 -9.65 5.12 2.85
CA LYS A 258 -10.97 4.47 2.86
C LYS A 258 -11.70 4.78 4.17
N PRO A 259 -13.04 4.66 4.19
CA PRO A 259 -13.78 4.71 5.45
C PRO A 259 -13.25 3.66 6.44
N LEU A 260 -13.17 4.03 7.71
CA LEU A 260 -12.73 3.11 8.76
C LEU A 260 -13.66 1.90 8.82
N CYS A 261 -13.09 0.70 8.85
CA CYS A 261 -13.87 -0.51 9.10
C CYS A 261 -14.46 -0.48 10.53
N ALA A 262 -15.43 -1.35 10.83
CA ALA A 262 -16.08 -1.38 12.14
C ALA A 262 -15.08 -1.57 13.30
N SER A 263 -14.03 -2.37 13.08
CA SER A 263 -12.96 -2.58 14.07
C SER A 263 -12.11 -1.33 14.29
N CYS A 264 -11.54 -0.75 13.22
CA CYS A 264 -10.75 0.48 13.31
C CYS A 264 -11.57 1.64 13.89
N SER A 265 -12.85 1.76 13.51
CA SER A 265 -13.79 2.73 14.08
C SER A 265 -13.94 2.55 15.60
N GLY A 266 -14.07 1.31 16.08
CA GLY A 266 -14.11 1.03 17.52
C GLY A 266 -12.80 1.35 18.25
N VAL A 267 -11.65 1.19 17.61
CA VAL A 267 -10.36 1.59 18.21
C VAL A 267 -10.23 3.11 18.25
N VAL A 268 -10.46 3.78 17.11
CA VAL A 268 -10.28 5.22 16.94
C VAL A 268 -11.32 6.05 17.70
N TYR A 269 -12.61 5.74 17.59
CA TYR A 269 -13.65 6.58 18.20
C TYR A 269 -14.03 6.19 19.62
N ARG A 270 -13.71 4.97 20.06
CA ARG A 270 -14.03 4.52 21.43
C ARG A 270 -12.78 4.40 22.30
N GLN A 271 -11.77 3.64 21.87
CA GLN A 271 -10.61 3.38 22.74
C GLN A 271 -9.67 4.59 22.83
N LEU A 272 -9.31 5.19 21.68
CA LEU A 272 -8.42 6.37 21.63
C LEU A 272 -9.06 7.59 22.32
N VAL A 273 -10.35 7.84 22.09
CA VAL A 273 -11.09 8.93 22.76
C VAL A 273 -11.15 8.71 24.28
N ALA A 274 -11.32 7.46 24.74
CA ALA A 274 -11.27 7.16 26.17
C ALA A 274 -9.87 7.34 26.77
N ALA A 275 -8.82 6.99 26.03
CA ALA A 275 -7.44 7.15 26.45
C ALA A 275 -6.99 8.62 26.48
N LEU A 276 -7.51 9.47 25.57
CA LEU A 276 -7.12 10.87 25.40
C LEU A 276 -8.35 11.80 25.46
N PRO A 277 -9.04 11.92 26.61
CA PRO A 277 -10.31 12.63 26.71
C PRO A 277 -10.23 14.15 26.44
N GLY A 278 -9.01 14.71 26.43
CA GLY A 278 -8.77 16.12 26.10
C GLY A 278 -8.33 16.38 24.66
N ALA A 279 -8.22 15.35 23.82
CA ALA A 279 -7.83 15.49 22.42
C ALA A 279 -9.02 15.90 21.54
N GLN A 280 -8.76 16.73 20.53
CA GLN A 280 -9.68 16.97 19.42
C GLN A 280 -9.33 16.01 18.29
N LEU A 281 -10.15 14.97 18.10
CA LEU A 281 -9.93 13.97 17.06
C LEU A 281 -10.72 14.31 15.79
N GLU A 282 -10.04 14.32 14.66
CA GLU A 282 -10.60 14.47 13.32
C GLU A 282 -10.13 13.28 12.46
N VAL A 283 -11.05 12.65 11.74
CA VAL A 283 -10.71 11.62 10.74
C VAL A 283 -11.12 12.15 9.38
N ARG A 284 -10.16 12.22 8.47
CA ARG A 284 -10.38 12.61 7.08
C ARG A 284 -10.23 11.38 6.21
N VAL A 285 -11.28 11.09 5.45
CA VAL A 285 -11.24 10.06 4.43
C VAL A 285 -11.00 10.77 3.11
N ASP A 286 -10.03 10.33 2.32
CA ASP A 286 -9.91 10.79 0.95
C ASP A 286 -11.23 10.46 0.23
N GLU A 287 -12.03 11.48 -0.03
CA GLU A 287 -13.13 11.38 -0.96
C GLU A 287 -12.47 11.23 -2.34
N GLU A 288 -12.73 10.13 -3.05
CA GLU A 288 -12.32 10.07 -4.45
C GLU A 288 -12.86 11.34 -5.13
N PRO A 289 -12.03 12.09 -5.88
CA PRO A 289 -12.48 13.30 -6.52
C PRO A 289 -13.72 12.94 -7.33
N ASP A 290 -14.84 13.55 -6.95
CA ASP A 290 -16.17 13.25 -7.44
C ASP A 290 -16.10 13.01 -8.95
N GLN A 291 -16.18 11.73 -9.36
CA GLN A 291 -16.20 11.34 -10.77
C GLN A 291 -17.58 11.61 -11.36
N SER A 292 -18.26 12.68 -10.91
CA SER A 292 -19.46 13.15 -11.56
C SER A 292 -19.11 13.31 -13.03
N PRO A 293 -19.89 12.70 -13.95
CA PRO A 293 -19.60 12.78 -15.37
C PRO A 293 -19.47 14.25 -15.72
N ARG A 294 -18.27 14.67 -16.13
CA ARG A 294 -18.09 15.97 -16.75
C ARG A 294 -18.98 15.93 -17.97
N ASP A 295 -20.13 16.61 -17.90
CA ASP A 295 -21.05 16.75 -19.02
C ASP A 295 -20.22 17.16 -20.24
N GLN A 296 -20.03 16.21 -21.16
CA GLN A 296 -19.41 16.45 -22.45
C GLN A 296 -20.49 17.09 -23.32
N SER A 297 -20.59 18.42 -23.22
CA SER A 297 -21.31 19.28 -24.16
C SER A 297 -20.40 19.68 -25.32
#